data_AF-A0A821NTI1-F1
#
_entry.id   AF-A0A821NTI1-F1
#
_cell.length_a   1.000
_cell.length_b   1.000
_cell.length_c   1.000
_cell.angle_alpha   90.00
_cell.angle_beta   90.00
_cell.angle_gamma   90.00
#
_symmetry.space_group_name_H-M   'P 1'
#
loop_
_entity.id
_entity.type
_entity.pdbx_description
1 polymer ?
#
loop_
_entity_poly.entity_id
_entity_poly.type
_entity_poly.pdbx_seq_one_letter_code
_entity_poly.pdbx_strand_id
1 'polypeptide(L)' 'NVTDTDYDTSDRTGVRDYIHVVHFATGHITCMKKFKENCGLQIYNLGIGKGCSILEMIKILEKVSGKTIAYKECPR' A
#
# COMPACT_ATOMS: atom_id res chain seq x y z
N ASN A 1 -13.31 8.92 -7.38
CA ASN A 1 -13.78 7.73 -8.11
C ASN A 1 -13.14 6.51 -7.49
N VAL A 2 -13.93 5.52 -7.12
CA VAL A 2 -13.48 4.20 -6.63
C VAL A 2 -13.77 3.22 -7.76
N THR A 3 -12.73 2.75 -8.43
CA THR A 3 -12.81 1.67 -9.41
C THR A 3 -12.71 0.33 -8.68
N ASP A 4 -12.81 -0.79 -9.41
CA ASP A 4 -12.43 -2.09 -8.87
C ASP A 4 -13.27 -2.54 -7.66
N THR A 5 -14.61 -2.50 -7.78
CA THR A 5 -15.60 -2.79 -6.71
C THR A 5 -16.28 -4.16 -6.80
N ASP A 6 -15.78 -5.04 -7.65
CA ASP A 6 -16.31 -6.39 -7.92
C ASP A 6 -15.30 -7.51 -7.60
N TYR A 7 -14.37 -7.26 -6.68
CA TYR A 7 -13.42 -8.26 -6.21
C TYR A 7 -14.03 -9.17 -5.13
N ASP A 8 -13.48 -10.37 -4.98
CA ASP A 8 -13.75 -11.26 -3.85
C ASP A 8 -12.93 -10.85 -2.62
N THR A 9 -13.20 -9.64 -2.13
CA THR A 9 -12.61 -9.06 -0.92
C THR A 9 -13.72 -8.67 0.04
N SER A 10 -13.40 -8.47 1.31
CA SER A 10 -14.39 -8.22 2.39
C SER A 10 -15.33 -7.04 2.11
N ASP A 11 -14.87 -6.03 1.38
CA ASP A 11 -15.66 -4.87 0.96
C ASP A 11 -15.80 -4.74 -0.55
N ARG A 12 -15.44 -5.79 -1.28
CA ARG A 12 -15.41 -5.91 -2.74
C ARG A 12 -14.45 -4.97 -3.47
N THR A 13 -13.72 -4.11 -2.75
CA THR A 13 -12.74 -3.21 -3.35
C THR A 13 -11.35 -3.82 -3.40
N GLY A 14 -10.53 -3.36 -4.35
CA GLY A 14 -9.15 -3.83 -4.48
C GLY A 14 -8.34 -3.68 -3.20
N VAL A 15 -7.72 -4.77 -2.74
CA VAL A 15 -6.82 -4.80 -1.57
C VAL A 15 -5.37 -4.64 -2.04
N ARG A 16 -4.60 -3.75 -1.40
CA ARG A 16 -3.18 -3.48 -1.70
C ARG A 16 -2.36 -3.33 -0.42
N ASP A 17 -1.08 -3.67 -0.49
CA ASP A 17 -0.11 -3.43 0.59
C ASP A 17 0.49 -2.03 0.42
N TYR A 18 -0.04 -1.05 1.16
CA TYR A 18 0.43 0.33 1.11
C TYR A 18 1.64 0.52 2.04
N ILE A 19 2.81 0.76 1.46
CA ILE A 19 4.03 1.09 2.20
C ILE A 19 4.24 2.61 2.28
N HIS A 20 4.60 3.10 3.46
CA HIS A 20 4.99 4.50 3.62
C HIS A 20 6.29 4.79 2.87
N VAL A 21 6.34 5.87 2.08
CA VAL A 21 7.48 6.20 1.21
C VAL A 21 8.83 6.27 1.94
N VAL A 22 8.83 6.72 3.20
CA VAL A 22 10.05 6.76 4.04
C VAL A 22 10.55 5.35 4.38
N HIS A 23 9.66 4.39 4.62
CA HIS A 23 10.05 3.00 4.85
C HIS A 23 10.62 2.39 3.56
N PHE A 24 10.01 2.71 2.41
CA PHE A 24 10.53 2.29 1.11
C PHE A 24 11.95 2.83 0.86
N ALA A 25 12.18 4.11 1.12
CA ALA A 25 13.51 4.74 1.01
C ALA A 25 14.53 4.12 1.98
N THR A 26 14.14 3.86 3.23
CA THR A 26 15.01 3.22 4.24
C THR A 26 15.38 1.79 3.85
N GLY A 27 14.49 1.07 3.16
CA GLY A 27 14.79 -0.23 2.58
C GLY A 27 15.94 -0.18 1.58
N HIS A 28 16.00 0.84 0.73
CA HIS A 28 17.11 1.03 -0.22
C HIS A 28 18.44 1.26 0.50
N ILE A 29 18.47 2.08 1.55
CA ILE A 29 19.67 2.31 2.37
C ILE A 29 20.15 0.98 2.98
N THR A 30 19.23 0.13 3.42
CA THR A 30 19.54 -1.18 3.99
C THR A 30 20.09 -2.14 2.93
N CYS A 31 19.50 -2.17 1.74
CA CYS A 31 20.05 -2.92 0.59
C CYS A 31 21.48 -2.49 0.27
N MET A 32 21.77 -1.19 0.26
CA MET A 32 23.12 -0.66 0.03
C MET A 32 24.13 -1.14 1.07
N LYS A 33 23.73 -1.31 2.33
CA LYS A 33 24.60 -1.91 3.35
C LYS A 33 24.86 -3.38 3.05
N LYS A 34 23.82 -4.13 2.65
CA LYS A 34 23.92 -5.56 2.31
C LYS A 34 24.82 -5.82 1.10
N PHE A 35 24.82 -4.92 0.12
CA PHE A 35 25.74 -4.99 -1.03
C PHE A 35 27.22 -4.97 -0.62
N LYS A 36 27.58 -4.30 0.50
CA LYS A 36 28.95 -4.29 1.01
C LYS A 36 29.41 -5.65 1.58
N GLU A 37 28.47 -6.58 1.79
CA GLU A 37 28.74 -7.92 2.31
C GLU A 37 28.92 -8.97 1.20
N ASN A 38 29.10 -8.56 -0.08
CA ASN A 38 29.21 -9.47 -1.24
C ASN A 38 28.03 -10.45 -1.38
N CYS A 39 26.80 -9.97 -1.17
CA CYS A 39 25.60 -10.82 -1.15
C CYS A 39 25.17 -11.41 -2.52
N GLY A 40 25.85 -11.07 -3.62
CA GLY A 40 25.45 -11.47 -4.96
C GLY A 40 24.08 -10.91 -5.36
N LEU A 41 23.34 -11.64 -6.20
CA LEU A 41 21.97 -11.29 -6.56
C LEU A 41 21.01 -11.65 -5.44
N GLN A 42 20.25 -10.67 -4.99
CA GLN A 42 19.19 -10.85 -3.99
C GLN A 42 17.92 -10.13 -4.45
N ILE A 43 16.77 -10.77 -4.27
CA ILE A 43 15.47 -10.24 -4.66
C ILE A 43 14.59 -10.21 -3.41
N TYR A 44 14.06 -9.03 -3.08
CA TYR A 44 13.27 -8.81 -1.88
C TYR A 44 11.95 -8.13 -2.20
N ASN A 45 10.87 -8.60 -1.59
CA ASN A 45 9.63 -7.83 -1.49
C ASN A 45 9.79 -6.81 -0.36
N LEU A 46 9.40 -5.56 -0.63
CA LEU A 46 9.41 -4.49 0.37
C LEU A 46 7.99 -3.96 0.54
N GLY A 47 7.28 -4.53 1.52
CA GLY A 47 5.90 -4.18 1.88
C GLY A 47 5.68 -4.31 3.38
N ILE A 48 4.51 -3.91 3.87
CA ILE A 48 4.13 -4.06 5.28
C ILE A 48 3.60 -5.48 5.54
N GLY A 49 3.21 -6.21 4.49
CA GLY A 49 2.61 -7.54 4.58
C GLY A 49 1.15 -7.51 5.04
N LYS A 50 0.54 -6.31 5.09
CA LYS A 50 -0.85 -6.12 5.48
C LYS A 50 -1.61 -5.45 4.33
N GLY A 51 -2.57 -6.17 3.78
CA GLY A 51 -3.50 -5.62 2.81
C GLY A 51 -4.42 -4.58 3.43
N CYS A 52 -4.71 -3.53 2.67
CA CYS A 52 -5.73 -2.53 2.97
C CYS A 52 -6.59 -2.33 1.73
N SER A 53 -7.90 -2.31 1.90
CA SER A 53 -8.86 -2.06 0.83
C SER A 53 -8.95 -0.57 0.48
N ILE A 54 -9.62 -0.23 -0.63
CA ILE A 54 -9.83 1.18 -1.02
C ILE A 54 -10.69 1.90 0.03
N LEU A 55 -11.78 1.27 0.48
CA LEU A 55 -12.67 1.92 1.46
C LEU A 55 -12.04 2.02 2.85
N GLU A 56 -11.22 1.05 3.24
CA GLU A 56 -10.42 1.15 4.47
C GLU A 56 -9.45 2.33 4.40
N MET A 57 -8.77 2.52 3.27
CA MET A 57 -7.84 3.63 3.07
C MET A 57 -8.56 4.99 3.13
N ILE A 58 -9.74 5.10 2.52
CA ILE A 58 -10.58 6.31 2.61
C ILE A 58 -10.94 6.60 4.08
N LYS A 59 -11.41 5.60 4.83
CA LYS A 59 -11.74 5.78 6.26
C LYS A 59 -10.56 6.23 7.09
N ILE A 60 -9.37 5.69 6.83
CA ILE A 60 -8.13 6.11 7.51
C ILE A 60 -7.81 7.56 7.17
N LEU A 61 -7.91 7.95 5.89
CA LEU A 61 -7.67 9.33 5.45
C LEU A 61 -8.69 10.31 6.05
N GLU A 62 -9.97 9.96 6.12
CA GLU A 62 -11.00 10.77 6.78
C GLU A 62 -10.69 10.97 8.26
N LYS A 63 -10.31 9.89 8.95
CA LYS A 63 -9.93 9.94 10.37
C LYS A 63 -8.71 10.83 10.62
N VAL A 64 -7.68 10.75 9.77
CA VAL A 64 -6.44 11.52 9.92
C VAL A 64 -6.62 12.98 9.51
N SER A 65 -7.39 13.24 8.45
CA SER A 65 -7.63 14.59 7.94
C SER A 65 -8.73 15.36 8.67
N GLY A 66 -9.62 14.65 9.38
CA GLY A 66 -10.81 15.23 10.01
C GLY A 66 -11.86 15.71 9.01
N LYS A 67 -11.73 15.34 7.72
CA LYS A 67 -12.63 15.75 6.64
C LYS A 67 -13.31 14.52 6.04
N THR A 68 -14.55 14.68 5.63
CA THR A 68 -15.24 13.67 4.83
C THR A 68 -14.70 13.67 3.42
N ILE A 69 -14.49 12.48 2.86
CA ILE A 69 -13.95 12.28 1.51
C ILE A 69 -15.05 11.66 0.67
N ALA A 70 -15.69 12.50 -0.14
CA ALA A 70 -16.69 12.04 -1.09
C ALA A 70 -16.03 11.16 -2.17
N TYR A 71 -16.64 10.01 -2.44
CA TYR A 71 -16.23 9.13 -3.52
C TYR A 71 -17.46 8.66 -4.31
N LYS A 72 -17.19 8.20 -5.54
CA LYS A 72 -18.20 7.66 -6.45
C LYS A 72 -17.64 6.37 -7.01
N GLU A 73 -18.41 5.29 -6.94
CA GLU A 73 -18.05 4.04 -7.60
C GLU A 73 -18.09 4.22 -9.12
N CYS A 74 -17.11 3.66 -9.80
CA CYS A 74 -17.01 3.71 -11.25
C CYS A 74 -16.79 2.30 -11.79
N PRO A 75 -17.39 1.96 -12.95
CA PRO A 75 -17.08 0.70 -13.64
C PRO A 75 -15.57 0.60 -13.92
N ARG A 76 -15.09 -0.64 -14.06
CA ARG A 76 -13.76 -0.87 -14.65
C ARG A 76 -13.73 -0.40 -16.10
#